data_AF-R1E1H1-F1
#
_entry.id   AF-R1E1H1-F1
#
_cell.length_a   1.000
_cell.length_b   1.000
_cell.length_c   1.000
_cell.angle_alpha   90.00
_cell.angle_beta   90.00
_cell.angle_gamma   90.00
#
_symmetry.space_group_name_H-M   'P 1'
#
loop_
_entity.id
_entity.type
_entity.pdbx_description
1 polymer ?
#
loop_
_entity_poly.entity_id
_entity_poly.type
_entity_poly.pdbx_seq_one_letter_code
_entity_poly.pdbx_strand_id
1 'polypeptide(L)'
;MPIGQDISFCQRFAFEVSISAFPSLRPSTNVLHGDPRIPEAGARTMASKEAVVCALIVRAREPFVVKFFPTEASLQMDAPAAAGAAAHEDLATTLPAPLRRLLVDGAPPSTVPTEALRAALRLDDSSAGSGAPGSSLRSLRMLKMLQGLPPEAPTAAVDPPLLTLPGALDARACAALRAAVDASLEGGGGGERGEGAAELAELRDHLLARSFSSSLTLDRDGLERIAGAAAVAALWRLPAAVARAAAAVGAAPAAEEPLGGGRGFEGDVEVIVRRYVPGARPWVPFHYDRAACTVNVALSDDEAHGGGVLLAYTAARGAWAVGRREGDGTAHGPCLLHAVTRVTAGARYSLVLFFGPRRGGAGGGG
;
A
#
# COMPACT_ATOMS: atom_id res chain seq x y z
N MET A 1 -21.48 10.36 37.15
CA MET A 1 -22.26 10.02 35.95
C MET A 1 -21.77 8.69 35.43
N PRO A 2 -22.62 7.67 35.19
CA PRO A 2 -22.15 6.40 34.69
C PRO A 2 -21.89 6.48 33.18
N ILE A 3 -20.69 6.04 32.78
CA ILE A 3 -20.28 5.80 31.40
C ILE A 3 -21.00 4.52 30.98
N GLY A 4 -22.13 4.70 30.31
CA GLY A 4 -22.99 3.60 29.89
C GLY A 4 -23.77 4.02 28.67
N GLN A 5 -23.08 4.20 27.54
CA GLN A 5 -23.64 4.23 26.19
C GLN A 5 -22.47 4.32 25.20
N ASP A 6 -21.97 3.16 24.76
CA ASP A 6 -22.05 2.72 23.36
C ASP A 6 -21.05 1.56 23.11
N ILE A 7 -21.45 0.34 23.49
CA ILE A 7 -20.72 -0.91 23.19
C ILE A 7 -21.58 -1.78 22.24
N SER A 8 -22.54 -1.15 21.54
CA SER A 8 -23.42 -1.86 20.60
C SER A 8 -22.68 -2.31 19.34
N PHE A 9 -21.49 -1.75 19.06
CA PHE A 9 -20.66 -2.08 17.91
C PHE A 9 -19.88 -3.41 18.06
N CYS A 10 -19.63 -3.89 19.29
CA CYS A 10 -18.78 -5.07 19.54
C CYS A 10 -19.50 -6.42 19.42
N GLN A 11 -20.83 -6.44 19.28
CA GLN A 11 -21.61 -7.68 19.35
C GLN A 11 -21.52 -8.57 18.10
N ARG A 12 -20.81 -8.16 17.03
CA ARG A 12 -20.81 -8.87 15.74
C ARG A 12 -19.48 -9.51 15.33
N PHE A 13 -18.41 -9.37 16.11
CA PHE A 13 -17.09 -9.82 15.66
C PHE A 13 -16.28 -10.47 16.80
N ALA A 14 -15.69 -11.63 16.53
CA ALA A 14 -14.77 -12.28 17.45
C ALA A 14 -13.35 -11.73 17.23
N PHE A 15 -12.70 -11.32 18.33
CA PHE A 15 -11.35 -10.78 18.32
C PHE A 15 -10.41 -11.58 19.23
N GLU A 16 -9.14 -11.60 18.85
CA GLU A 16 -8.00 -11.94 19.67
C GLU A 16 -7.36 -10.66 20.21
N VAL A 17 -7.02 -10.65 21.49
CA VAL A 17 -6.55 -9.46 22.20
C VAL A 17 -5.09 -9.66 22.59
N SER A 18 -4.18 -8.83 22.06
CA SER A 18 -2.78 -8.79 22.48
C SER A 18 -2.49 -7.50 23.24
N ILE A 19 -1.81 -7.62 24.38
CA ILE A 19 -1.45 -6.50 25.27
C ILE A 19 0.08 -6.47 25.40
N SER A 20 0.68 -5.30 25.23
CA SER A 20 2.13 -5.11 25.42
C SER A 20 2.40 -3.86 26.25
N ALA A 21 3.34 -3.96 27.21
CA ALA A 21 3.81 -2.85 28.04
C ALA A 21 5.09 -2.21 27.45
N PHE A 22 5.33 -0.92 27.74
CA PHE A 22 6.49 -0.17 27.22
C PHE A 22 7.83 -0.63 27.85
N PRO A 23 8.97 -0.51 27.12
CA PRO A 23 10.19 -1.28 27.40
C PRO A 23 11.19 -0.62 28.39
N SER A 24 10.78 0.30 29.26
CA SER A 24 11.74 0.98 30.17
C SER A 24 12.14 0.19 31.41
N LEU A 25 11.86 -1.11 31.51
CA LEU A 25 12.35 -1.99 32.58
C LEU A 25 12.81 -3.34 32.01
N ARG A 26 13.89 -3.88 32.59
CA ARG A 26 14.61 -5.10 32.16
C ARG A 26 13.68 -6.28 31.82
N PRO A 27 14.05 -7.16 30.88
CA PRO A 27 13.21 -8.28 30.49
C PRO A 27 13.10 -9.27 31.65
N SER A 28 11.91 -9.36 32.26
CA SER A 28 11.45 -10.58 32.91
C SER A 28 10.37 -11.19 32.01
N THR A 29 10.67 -12.36 31.46
CA THR A 29 9.67 -13.23 30.85
C THR A 29 8.74 -13.73 31.96
N ASN A 30 7.65 -13.01 32.20
CA ASN A 30 6.50 -13.55 32.91
C ASN A 30 5.55 -14.13 31.86
N VAL A 31 5.72 -15.42 31.56
CA VAL A 31 4.63 -16.22 31.01
C VAL A 31 3.67 -16.46 32.17
N LEU A 32 2.52 -15.77 32.16
CA LEU A 32 1.42 -16.10 33.07
C LEU A 32 0.84 -17.46 32.65
N HIS A 33 1.36 -18.54 33.22
CA HIS A 33 0.57 -19.75 33.37
C HIS A 33 -0.62 -19.43 34.28
N GLY A 34 -1.82 -19.85 33.87
CA GLY A 34 -3.09 -19.45 34.47
C GLY A 34 -3.14 -19.59 36.00
N ASP A 35 -3.80 -18.62 36.66
CA ASP A 35 -4.14 -18.73 38.07
C ASP A 35 -5.12 -19.92 38.24
N PRO A 36 -4.76 -20.97 39.00
CA PRO A 36 -5.57 -22.19 39.15
C PRO A 36 -6.87 -21.97 39.95
N ARG A 37 -7.20 -20.73 40.33
CA ARG A 37 -8.44 -20.38 41.03
C ARG A 37 -9.57 -19.92 40.11
N ILE A 38 -9.37 -19.92 38.79
CA ILE A 38 -10.44 -19.70 37.82
C ILE A 38 -10.89 -21.08 37.32
N PRO A 39 -12.14 -21.52 37.59
CA PRO A 39 -12.61 -22.83 37.13
C PRO A 39 -12.54 -22.91 35.60
N GLU A 40 -11.93 -23.96 35.07
CA GLU A 40 -11.75 -24.23 33.62
C GLU A 40 -13.07 -24.43 32.82
N ALA A 41 -14.23 -24.26 33.45
CA ALA A 41 -15.53 -24.35 32.81
C ALA A 41 -16.16 -22.95 32.66
N GLY A 42 -15.85 -22.22 31.58
CA GLY A 42 -16.59 -20.99 31.30
C GLY A 42 -16.11 -20.03 30.22
N ALA A 43 -14.95 -20.22 29.59
CA ALA A 43 -14.43 -19.25 28.60
C ALA A 43 -14.97 -19.47 27.17
N ARG A 44 -16.28 -19.72 27.00
CA ARG A 44 -16.90 -19.94 25.66
C ARG A 44 -17.83 -18.82 25.18
N THR A 45 -18.00 -17.73 25.93
CA THR A 45 -18.90 -16.63 25.52
C THR A 45 -18.18 -15.27 25.51
N MET A 46 -18.51 -14.41 24.54
CA MET A 46 -17.88 -13.07 24.38
C MET A 46 -17.92 -12.21 25.66
N ALA A 47 -18.96 -12.37 26.48
CA ALA A 47 -19.11 -11.66 27.75
C ALA A 47 -17.93 -11.91 28.73
N SER A 48 -17.27 -13.07 28.65
CA SER A 48 -16.13 -13.41 29.51
C SER A 48 -14.83 -12.68 29.10
N LYS A 49 -14.63 -12.40 27.80
CA LYS A 49 -13.45 -11.68 27.29
C LYS A 49 -13.54 -10.18 27.55
N GLU A 50 -14.73 -9.59 27.42
CA GLU A 50 -14.98 -8.19 27.77
C GLU A 50 -14.76 -7.92 29.27
N ALA A 51 -15.17 -8.86 30.13
CA ALA A 51 -14.93 -8.77 31.58
C ALA A 51 -13.43 -8.76 31.91
N VAL A 52 -12.61 -9.54 31.19
CA VAL A 52 -11.15 -9.60 31.37
C VAL A 52 -10.48 -8.31 30.90
N VAL A 53 -10.87 -7.77 29.75
CA VAL A 53 -10.34 -6.49 29.23
C VAL A 53 -10.74 -5.32 30.13
N CYS A 54 -11.99 -5.26 30.59
CA CYS A 54 -12.44 -4.25 31.55
C CYS A 54 -11.72 -4.36 32.90
N ALA A 55 -11.50 -5.57 33.41
CA ALA A 55 -10.75 -5.79 34.65
C ALA A 55 -9.27 -5.37 34.53
N LEU A 56 -8.65 -5.56 33.36
CA LEU A 56 -7.29 -5.11 33.06
C LEU A 56 -7.21 -3.58 32.92
N ILE A 57 -8.18 -2.95 32.27
CA ILE A 57 -8.29 -1.48 32.17
C ILE A 57 -8.47 -0.84 33.54
N VAL A 58 -9.31 -1.41 34.42
CA VAL A 58 -9.59 -0.84 35.75
C VAL A 58 -8.40 -0.98 36.71
N ARG A 59 -7.51 -1.96 36.51
CA ARG A 59 -6.36 -2.22 37.41
C ARG A 59 -5.01 -1.69 36.92
N ALA A 60 -4.89 -1.33 35.65
CA ALA A 60 -3.62 -0.84 35.10
C ALA A 60 -3.30 0.57 35.63
N ARG A 61 -2.14 0.70 36.29
CA ARG A 61 -1.60 1.99 36.74
C ARG A 61 -0.66 2.66 35.72
N GLU A 62 -0.44 2.02 34.58
CA GLU A 62 0.43 2.49 33.49
C GLU A 62 -0.25 2.37 32.13
N PRO A 63 0.14 3.20 31.13
CA PRO A 63 -0.43 3.15 29.79
C PRO A 63 -0.03 1.86 29.06
N PHE A 64 -1.00 1.17 28.49
CA PHE A 64 -0.82 -0.02 27.64
C PHE A 64 -1.58 0.15 26.33
N VAL A 65 -1.19 -0.65 25.32
CA VAL A 65 -1.87 -0.69 24.03
C VAL A 65 -2.59 -2.03 23.90
N VAL A 66 -3.90 -1.96 23.66
CA VAL A 66 -4.72 -3.14 23.31
C VAL A 66 -4.82 -3.20 21.80
N LYS A 67 -4.35 -4.30 21.21
CA LYS A 67 -4.53 -4.59 19.78
C LYS A 67 -5.62 -5.64 19.64
N PHE A 68 -6.63 -5.34 18.84
CA PHE A 68 -7.67 -6.27 18.44
C PHE A 68 -7.31 -6.86 17.08
N PHE A 69 -7.25 -8.18 17.00
CA PHE A 69 -7.10 -8.92 15.75
C PHE A 69 -8.39 -9.71 15.52
N PRO A 70 -9.01 -9.69 14.34
CA PRO A 70 -10.15 -10.57 14.08
C PRO A 70 -9.71 -12.05 14.15
N THR A 71 -10.50 -12.93 14.78
CA THR A 71 -10.20 -14.38 14.77
C THR A 71 -10.54 -15.01 13.43
N GLU A 72 -9.74 -15.98 12.98
CA GLU A 72 -9.84 -16.67 11.68
C GLU A 72 -11.23 -17.25 11.37
N ALA A 73 -11.99 -17.69 12.38
CA ALA A 73 -13.30 -18.32 12.19
C ALA A 73 -14.45 -17.35 11.79
N SER A 74 -14.23 -16.03 11.75
CA SER A 74 -15.28 -15.04 11.44
C SER A 74 -15.21 -14.48 10.01
N LEU A 75 -14.32 -14.99 9.15
CA LEU A 75 -14.06 -14.46 7.81
C LEU A 75 -14.24 -15.51 6.69
N GLN A 76 -15.08 -16.51 6.91
CA GLN A 76 -15.50 -17.48 5.89
C GLN A 76 -16.56 -16.87 4.97
N MET A 77 -16.15 -16.12 3.95
CA MET A 77 -16.93 -15.93 2.73
C MET A 77 -16.00 -15.70 1.53
N ASP A 78 -16.07 -16.60 0.55
CA ASP A 78 -15.55 -16.40 -0.80
C ASP A 78 -16.22 -15.18 -1.42
N ALA A 79 -15.48 -14.08 -1.51
CA ALA A 79 -16.00 -12.84 -2.04
C ALA A 79 -15.60 -12.71 -3.52
N PRO A 80 -16.55 -12.79 -4.48
CA PRO A 80 -16.25 -12.65 -5.89
C PRO A 80 -15.71 -11.25 -6.22
N ALA A 81 -15.14 -11.04 -7.41
CA ALA A 81 -14.65 -9.74 -7.89
C ALA A 81 -15.61 -8.55 -7.63
N ALA A 82 -16.92 -8.81 -7.59
CA ALA A 82 -17.95 -7.87 -7.18
C ALA A 82 -17.74 -7.23 -5.80
N ALA A 83 -17.19 -7.97 -4.82
CA ALA A 83 -16.87 -7.45 -3.49
C ALA A 83 -15.73 -6.42 -3.53
N GLY A 84 -14.76 -6.61 -4.43
CA GLY A 84 -13.68 -5.64 -4.66
C GLY A 84 -14.21 -4.32 -5.21
N ALA A 85 -15.13 -4.38 -6.18
CA ALA A 85 -15.78 -3.19 -6.72
C ALA A 85 -16.61 -2.45 -5.67
N ALA A 86 -17.41 -3.17 -4.87
CA ALA A 86 -18.21 -2.58 -3.80
C ALA A 86 -17.33 -1.85 -2.77
N ALA A 87 -16.22 -2.46 -2.34
CA ALA A 87 -15.30 -1.84 -1.39
C ALA A 87 -14.66 -0.53 -1.95
N HIS A 88 -14.36 -0.48 -3.25
CA HIS A 88 -13.86 0.75 -3.88
C HIS A 88 -14.93 1.83 -3.99
N GLU A 89 -16.20 1.45 -4.07
CA GLU A 89 -17.31 2.40 -4.12
C GLU A 89 -17.63 2.96 -2.74
N ASP A 90 -17.64 2.11 -1.71
CA ASP A 90 -17.70 2.56 -0.32
C ASP A 90 -16.56 3.53 -0.03
N LEU A 91 -15.32 3.19 -0.40
CA LEU A 91 -14.18 4.09 -0.23
C LEU A 91 -14.39 5.43 -0.98
N ALA A 92 -14.90 5.39 -2.21
CA ALA A 92 -15.17 6.60 -3.00
C ALA A 92 -16.17 7.54 -2.34
N THR A 93 -17.19 7.02 -1.65
CA THR A 93 -18.16 7.84 -0.91
C THR A 93 -17.56 8.54 0.31
N THR A 94 -16.49 7.97 0.90
CA THR A 94 -15.80 8.53 2.06
C THR A 94 -14.71 9.55 1.73
N LEU A 95 -14.34 9.69 0.44
CA LEU A 95 -13.31 10.62 0.03
C LEU A 95 -13.76 12.08 0.24
N PRO A 96 -12.86 12.96 0.73
CA PRO A 96 -13.08 14.40 0.69
C PRO A 96 -13.40 14.87 -0.74
N ALA A 97 -14.30 15.85 -0.88
CA ALA A 97 -14.81 16.28 -2.18
C ALA A 97 -13.73 16.62 -3.23
N PRO A 98 -12.61 17.30 -2.90
CA PRO A 98 -11.53 17.54 -3.86
C PRO A 98 -10.89 16.25 -4.38
N LEU A 99 -10.69 15.26 -3.50
CA LEU A 99 -10.11 13.96 -3.85
C LEU A 99 -11.09 13.11 -4.67
N ARG A 100 -12.37 13.09 -4.30
CA ARG A 100 -13.41 12.39 -5.06
C ARG A 100 -13.54 12.95 -6.48
N ARG A 101 -13.63 14.28 -6.61
CA ARG A 101 -13.71 14.94 -7.92
C ARG A 101 -12.55 14.55 -8.83
N LEU A 102 -11.34 14.52 -8.28
CA LEU A 102 -10.13 14.20 -9.03
C LEU A 102 -9.99 12.71 -9.35
N LEU A 103 -10.14 11.83 -8.34
CA LEU A 103 -9.84 10.40 -8.47
C LEU A 103 -11.00 9.58 -9.02
N VAL A 104 -12.24 9.98 -8.72
CA VAL A 104 -13.45 9.20 -9.02
C VAL A 104 -14.23 9.83 -10.15
N ASP A 105 -14.52 11.13 -10.06
CA ASP A 105 -15.37 11.81 -11.03
C ASP A 105 -14.59 12.24 -12.30
N GLY A 106 -13.25 12.09 -12.30
CA GLY A 106 -12.39 12.34 -13.46
C GLY A 106 -12.21 13.83 -13.80
N ALA A 107 -12.40 14.73 -12.83
CA ALA A 107 -12.17 16.15 -13.04
C ALA A 107 -10.71 16.43 -13.45
N PRO A 108 -10.45 17.31 -14.43
CA PRO A 108 -9.09 17.66 -14.80
C PRO A 108 -8.33 18.24 -13.60
N PRO A 109 -7.05 17.89 -13.38
CA PRO A 109 -6.30 18.37 -12.21
C PRO A 109 -6.29 19.89 -12.07
N SER A 110 -6.26 20.62 -13.20
CA SER A 110 -6.31 22.10 -13.24
C SER A 110 -7.61 22.71 -12.71
N THR A 111 -8.66 21.92 -12.53
CA THR A 111 -9.98 22.38 -12.03
C THR A 111 -10.16 22.14 -10.53
N VAL A 112 -9.19 21.52 -9.86
CA VAL A 112 -9.19 21.25 -8.42
C VAL A 112 -8.16 22.16 -7.76
N PRO A 113 -8.57 23.14 -6.92
CA PRO A 113 -7.63 24.07 -6.30
C PRO A 113 -6.56 23.34 -5.47
N THR A 114 -5.29 23.71 -5.66
CA THR A 114 -4.15 23.09 -4.97
C THR A 114 -4.30 23.12 -3.45
N GLU A 115 -4.74 24.24 -2.88
CA GLU A 115 -4.95 24.39 -1.44
C GLU A 115 -6.08 23.50 -0.91
N ALA A 116 -7.18 23.36 -1.67
CA ALA A 116 -8.27 22.45 -1.29
C ALA A 116 -7.81 20.98 -1.32
N LEU A 117 -6.99 20.61 -2.31
CA LEU A 117 -6.39 19.29 -2.40
C LEU A 117 -5.37 19.05 -1.29
N ARG A 118 -4.54 20.05 -0.96
CA ARG A 118 -3.57 19.99 0.13
C ARG A 118 -4.24 19.76 1.49
N ALA A 119 -5.31 20.51 1.77
CA ALA A 119 -6.14 20.34 2.96
C ALA A 119 -6.81 18.96 2.99
N ALA A 120 -7.36 18.48 1.87
CA ALA A 120 -7.96 17.16 1.76
C ALA A 120 -6.96 16.02 2.00
N LEU A 121 -5.72 16.18 1.53
CA LEU A 121 -4.60 15.27 1.75
C LEU A 121 -3.95 15.43 3.14
N ARG A 122 -4.35 16.44 3.91
CA ARG A 122 -3.81 16.80 5.23
C ARG A 122 -2.29 16.97 5.21
N LEU A 123 -1.79 17.71 4.23
CA LEU A 123 -0.34 17.96 4.10
C LEU A 123 0.14 19.15 4.94
N ASP A 124 -0.77 20.01 5.42
CA ASP A 124 -0.45 21.21 6.22
C ASP A 124 -0.26 20.92 7.73
N ASP A 125 -0.54 19.71 8.20
CA ASP A 125 -0.50 19.34 9.63
C ASP A 125 0.93 19.20 10.21
N SER A 126 1.93 19.81 9.57
CA SER A 126 3.30 19.92 10.09
C SER A 126 3.42 20.92 11.26
N SER A 127 2.34 21.56 11.69
CA SER A 127 2.28 22.28 12.98
C SER A 127 2.27 21.29 14.16
N ALA A 128 3.37 20.56 14.33
CA ALA A 128 3.72 19.87 15.55
C ALA A 128 3.98 20.93 16.65
N GLY A 129 2.92 21.38 17.31
CA GLY A 129 3.06 22.35 18.40
C GLY A 129 1.85 22.54 19.33
N SER A 130 0.66 22.03 19.00
CA SER A 130 -0.53 22.27 19.83
C SER A 130 -1.28 20.98 20.13
N GLY A 131 -1.23 20.54 21.39
CA GLY A 131 -1.74 19.26 21.88
C GLY A 131 -3.27 19.18 22.00
N ALA A 132 -4.00 19.26 20.88
CA ALA A 132 -5.43 18.95 20.85
C ALA A 132 -5.68 17.49 20.40
N PRO A 133 -6.46 16.69 21.14
CA PRO A 133 -6.73 15.30 20.80
C PRO A 133 -7.89 15.20 19.80
N GLY A 134 -7.57 15.03 18.50
CA GLY A 134 -8.51 14.72 17.42
C GLY A 134 -8.15 13.43 16.68
N SER A 135 -9.03 12.43 16.73
CA SER A 135 -8.81 11.00 16.52
C SER A 135 -8.65 10.48 15.08
N SER A 136 -8.45 11.34 14.07
CA SER A 136 -8.22 10.90 12.67
C SER A 136 -6.76 11.09 12.19
N LEU A 137 -5.94 11.77 12.99
CA LEU A 137 -4.54 12.12 12.67
C LEU A 137 -3.53 11.03 13.01
N ARG A 138 -3.91 10.04 13.83
CA ARG A 138 -3.06 8.88 14.08
C ARG A 138 -2.93 8.02 12.83
N SER A 139 -3.96 7.84 12.00
CA SER A 139 -3.88 6.83 10.93
C SER A 139 -2.88 7.15 9.83
N LEU A 140 -2.76 8.39 9.35
CA LEU A 140 -1.79 8.77 8.31
C LEU A 140 -0.36 8.94 8.85
N ARG A 141 -0.19 9.50 10.06
CA ARG A 141 1.12 9.60 10.72
C ARG A 141 1.63 8.24 11.21
N MET A 142 0.73 7.40 11.72
CA MET A 142 1.01 6.00 12.07
C MET A 142 1.17 5.15 10.82
N LEU A 143 0.47 5.42 9.70
CA LEU A 143 0.79 4.83 8.40
C LEU A 143 2.18 5.26 7.96
N LYS A 144 2.55 6.55 8.01
CA LYS A 144 3.91 7.02 7.69
C LYS A 144 4.98 6.36 8.59
N MET A 145 4.73 6.24 9.89
CA MET A 145 5.62 5.52 10.83
C MET A 145 5.66 4.00 10.58
N LEU A 146 4.52 3.35 10.33
CA LEU A 146 4.42 1.92 9.94
C LEU A 146 4.93 1.67 8.52
N GLN A 147 5.07 2.71 7.70
CA GLN A 147 5.71 2.73 6.38
C GLN A 147 7.22 2.98 6.50
N GLY A 148 7.74 3.28 7.70
CA GLY A 148 9.14 3.63 7.92
C GLY A 148 9.58 4.90 7.17
N LEU A 149 8.63 5.70 6.66
CA LEU A 149 8.95 6.94 6.00
C LEU A 149 9.41 7.95 7.06
N PRO A 150 10.42 8.78 6.76
CA PRO A 150 10.87 9.80 7.70
C PRO A 150 9.66 10.66 8.14
N PRO A 151 9.55 10.97 9.45
CA PRO A 151 8.39 11.68 9.99
C PRO A 151 8.25 13.10 9.44
N GLU A 152 9.33 13.66 8.90
CA GLU A 152 9.33 14.94 8.22
C GLU A 152 9.04 14.72 6.74
N ALA A 153 7.81 15.06 6.33
CA ALA A 153 7.57 15.30 4.91
C ALA A 153 8.59 16.35 4.46
N PRO A 154 9.29 16.16 3.32
CA PRO A 154 10.26 17.13 2.86
C PRO A 154 9.60 18.50 2.81
N THR A 155 10.02 19.38 3.71
CA THR A 155 9.61 20.80 3.78
C THR A 155 10.21 21.59 2.62
N ALA A 156 11.06 20.94 1.82
CA ALA A 156 11.73 21.53 0.69
C ALA A 156 10.73 21.93 -0.39
N ALA A 157 10.79 23.21 -0.78
CA ALA A 157 10.06 23.80 -1.91
C ALA A 157 10.46 23.22 -3.29
N VAL A 158 11.19 22.11 -3.32
CA VAL A 158 11.77 21.53 -4.53
C VAL A 158 10.93 20.32 -4.94
N ASP A 159 10.39 20.37 -6.15
CA ASP A 159 9.66 19.24 -6.72
C ASP A 159 10.59 18.02 -6.83
N PRO A 160 10.22 16.85 -6.27
CA PRO A 160 11.01 15.65 -6.44
C PRO A 160 11.11 15.30 -7.94
N PRO A 161 12.27 14.81 -8.40
CA PRO A 161 12.46 14.48 -9.80
C PRO A 161 11.52 13.34 -10.21
N LEU A 162 10.78 13.57 -11.28
CA LEU A 162 10.03 12.56 -12.03
C LEU A 162 10.71 12.42 -13.39
N LEU A 163 11.46 11.34 -13.56
CA LEU A 163 12.13 11.03 -14.82
C LEU A 163 11.15 10.34 -15.77
N THR A 164 11.26 10.65 -17.05
CA THR A 164 10.52 10.00 -18.14
C THR A 164 11.50 9.27 -19.05
N LEU A 165 11.19 8.03 -19.43
CA LEU A 165 11.93 7.22 -20.37
C LEU A 165 10.98 6.79 -21.51
N PRO A 166 10.90 7.58 -22.61
CA PRO A 166 10.06 7.23 -23.73
C PRO A 166 10.47 5.90 -24.36
N GLY A 167 9.50 5.05 -24.72
CA GLY A 167 9.77 3.76 -25.35
C GLY A 167 10.69 2.84 -24.53
N ALA A 168 10.53 2.84 -23.19
CA ALA A 168 11.27 1.95 -22.31
C ALA A 168 11.03 0.46 -22.64
N LEU A 169 9.81 0.14 -23.09
CA LEU A 169 9.44 -1.13 -23.69
C LEU A 169 8.91 -0.88 -25.11
N ASP A 170 9.11 -1.84 -26.01
CA ASP A 170 8.43 -1.84 -27.30
C ASP A 170 7.00 -2.39 -27.19
N ALA A 171 6.19 -2.16 -28.23
CA ALA A 171 4.80 -2.61 -28.27
C ALA A 171 4.65 -4.14 -28.14
N ARG A 172 5.65 -4.91 -28.59
CA ARG A 172 5.63 -6.37 -28.50
C ARG A 172 5.78 -6.83 -27.05
N ALA A 173 6.74 -6.27 -26.32
CA ALA A 173 6.95 -6.52 -24.90
C ALA A 173 5.72 -6.09 -24.08
N CYS A 174 5.14 -4.93 -24.39
CA CYS A 174 3.90 -4.48 -23.75
C CYS A 174 2.75 -5.46 -23.96
N ALA A 175 2.50 -5.88 -25.21
CA ALA A 175 1.46 -6.87 -25.52
C ALA A 175 1.70 -8.21 -24.83
N ALA A 176 2.95 -8.69 -24.77
CA ALA A 176 3.30 -9.95 -24.11
C ALA A 176 3.06 -9.88 -22.59
N LEU A 177 3.40 -8.77 -21.93
CA LEU A 177 3.13 -8.57 -20.51
C LEU A 177 1.62 -8.48 -20.21
N ARG A 178 0.84 -7.81 -21.07
CA ARG A 178 -0.64 -7.81 -20.96
C ARG A 178 -1.21 -9.23 -21.05
N ALA A 179 -0.81 -9.98 -22.07
CA ALA A 179 -1.25 -11.35 -22.26
C ALA A 179 -0.85 -12.25 -21.09
N ALA A 180 0.35 -12.07 -20.52
CA ALA A 180 0.80 -12.85 -19.37
C ALA A 180 -0.03 -12.60 -18.11
N VAL A 181 -0.39 -11.34 -17.82
CA VAL A 181 -1.27 -11.05 -16.69
C VAL A 181 -2.69 -11.56 -16.93
N ASP A 182 -3.24 -11.40 -18.14
CA ASP A 182 -4.59 -11.90 -18.46
C ASP A 182 -4.67 -13.44 -18.35
N ALA A 183 -3.68 -14.16 -18.90
CA ALA A 183 -3.59 -15.62 -18.78
C ALA A 183 -3.45 -16.08 -17.33
N SER A 184 -2.71 -15.33 -16.49
CA SER A 184 -2.60 -15.62 -15.06
C SER A 184 -3.93 -15.46 -14.31
N LEU A 185 -4.83 -14.61 -14.82
CA LEU A 185 -6.16 -14.40 -14.23
C LEU A 185 -7.15 -15.48 -14.69
N GLU A 186 -7.06 -15.92 -15.94
CA GLU A 186 -7.91 -16.99 -16.49
C GLU A 186 -7.54 -18.37 -15.93
N GLY A 187 -6.23 -18.65 -15.76
CA GLY A 187 -5.73 -19.94 -15.29
C GLY A 187 -5.92 -20.21 -13.79
N GLY A 188 -6.34 -19.23 -13.01
CA GLY A 188 -6.57 -19.36 -11.57
C GLY A 188 -7.80 -20.21 -11.18
N GLY A 189 -8.63 -20.60 -12.15
CA GLY A 189 -9.94 -21.19 -11.88
C GLY A 189 -10.07 -22.72 -11.86
N GLY A 190 -9.02 -23.52 -12.10
CA GLY A 190 -9.26 -24.96 -12.28
C GLY A 190 -8.09 -25.94 -12.30
N GLY A 191 -6.90 -25.58 -11.81
CA GLY A 191 -5.82 -26.57 -11.68
C GLY A 191 -5.99 -27.39 -10.40
N GLU A 192 -6.41 -28.66 -10.51
CA GLU A 192 -6.36 -29.66 -9.43
C GLU A 192 -4.96 -29.66 -8.80
N ARG A 193 -4.82 -29.05 -7.62
CA ARG A 193 -3.57 -29.04 -6.83
C ARG A 193 -3.78 -29.96 -5.64
N GLY A 194 -2.94 -30.98 -5.54
CA GLY A 194 -3.01 -32.05 -4.55
C GLY A 194 -3.09 -31.57 -3.10
N GLU A 195 -3.62 -32.44 -2.23
CA GLU A 195 -4.21 -32.17 -0.91
C GLU A 195 -3.37 -31.36 0.11
N GLY A 196 -2.04 -31.22 -0.07
CA GLY A 196 -1.20 -30.32 0.76
C GLY A 196 -1.17 -28.86 0.29
N ALA A 197 -1.70 -28.57 -0.90
CA ALA A 197 -1.82 -27.24 -1.46
C ALA A 197 -3.09 -26.52 -1.02
N ALA A 198 -4.07 -27.21 -0.43
CA ALA A 198 -5.36 -26.65 -0.04
C ALA A 198 -5.22 -25.62 1.09
N GLU A 199 -4.44 -25.93 2.13
CA GLU A 199 -4.27 -25.05 3.31
C GLU A 199 -3.41 -23.82 3.00
N LEU A 200 -2.38 -23.99 2.15
CA LEU A 200 -1.54 -22.90 1.67
C LEU A 200 -2.21 -22.09 0.53
N ALA A 201 -3.11 -22.71 -0.24
CA ALA A 201 -3.99 -22.02 -1.17
C ALA A 201 -5.07 -21.24 -0.42
N GLU A 202 -5.64 -21.74 0.67
CA GLU A 202 -6.58 -20.99 1.51
C GLU A 202 -5.91 -19.74 2.10
N LEU A 203 -4.70 -19.85 2.66
CA LEU A 203 -3.99 -18.69 3.21
C LEU A 203 -3.56 -17.69 2.10
N ARG A 204 -3.15 -18.21 0.94
CA ARG A 204 -2.78 -17.38 -0.22
C ARG A 204 -4.01 -16.72 -0.84
N ASP A 205 -5.11 -17.42 -0.98
CA ASP A 205 -6.37 -16.94 -1.55
C ASP A 205 -7.05 -15.98 -0.57
N HIS A 206 -6.84 -16.14 0.74
CA HIS A 206 -7.23 -15.17 1.77
C HIS A 206 -6.44 -13.85 1.69
N LEU A 207 -5.15 -13.92 1.33
CA LEU A 207 -4.30 -12.74 1.10
C LEU A 207 -4.51 -12.11 -0.29
N LEU A 208 -4.87 -12.92 -1.30
CA LEU A 208 -5.14 -12.48 -2.68
C LEU A 208 -6.59 -11.97 -2.89
N ALA A 209 -7.56 -12.49 -2.13
CA ALA A 209 -8.95 -11.99 -2.10
C ALA A 209 -9.05 -10.55 -1.59
N ARG A 210 -8.00 -10.06 -0.92
CA ARG A 210 -7.85 -8.65 -0.57
C ARG A 210 -7.13 -7.89 -1.70
N SER A 211 -7.84 -7.59 -2.79
CA SER A 211 -7.44 -6.55 -3.78
C SER A 211 -6.23 -6.81 -4.70
N PHE A 212 -5.69 -8.04 -4.77
CA PHE A 212 -4.53 -8.38 -5.62
C PHE A 212 -4.86 -9.25 -6.84
N SER A 213 -6.13 -9.61 -7.06
CA SER A 213 -6.59 -10.46 -8.17
C SER A 213 -6.51 -9.82 -9.57
N SER A 214 -5.66 -8.82 -9.77
CA SER A 214 -5.40 -8.20 -11.07
C SER A 214 -3.92 -7.87 -11.24
N SER A 215 -3.04 -8.72 -10.69
CA SER A 215 -1.61 -8.55 -10.84
C SER A 215 -0.85 -9.87 -11.00
N LEU A 216 0.25 -9.79 -11.73
CA LEU A 216 1.24 -10.85 -11.92
C LEU A 216 2.57 -10.38 -11.35
N THR A 217 3.13 -11.12 -10.39
CA THR A 217 4.48 -10.87 -9.87
C THR A 217 5.49 -11.65 -10.70
N LEU A 218 6.60 -11.01 -11.05
CA LEU A 218 7.70 -11.62 -11.79
C LEU A 218 8.99 -11.50 -10.96
N ASP A 219 9.92 -12.41 -11.21
CA ASP A 219 11.34 -12.16 -10.92
C ASP A 219 11.98 -11.46 -12.14
N ARG A 220 13.27 -11.14 -12.00
CA ARG A 220 14.02 -10.49 -13.08
C ARG A 220 14.08 -11.38 -14.33
N ASP A 221 14.38 -12.66 -14.18
CA ASP A 221 14.52 -13.61 -15.29
C ASP A 221 13.20 -13.80 -16.04
N GLY A 222 12.07 -13.84 -15.32
CA GLY A 222 10.72 -13.84 -15.88
C GLY A 222 10.44 -12.58 -16.70
N LEU A 223 10.81 -11.41 -16.18
CA LEU A 223 10.69 -10.17 -16.93
C LEU A 223 11.62 -10.16 -18.17
N GLU A 224 12.86 -10.63 -18.06
CA GLU A 224 13.81 -10.70 -19.18
C GLU A 224 13.32 -11.65 -20.29
N ARG A 225 12.70 -12.77 -19.93
CA ARG A 225 12.08 -13.69 -20.91
C ARG A 225 10.93 -13.06 -21.69
N ILE A 226 10.13 -12.21 -21.06
CA ILE A 226 8.95 -11.60 -21.70
C ILE A 226 9.33 -10.33 -22.46
N ALA A 227 10.10 -9.43 -21.83
CA ALA A 227 10.39 -8.09 -22.33
C ALA A 227 11.76 -7.97 -23.02
N GLY A 228 12.63 -8.96 -22.90
CA GLY A 228 13.99 -8.95 -23.43
C GLY A 228 15.02 -8.31 -22.49
N ALA A 229 16.21 -8.91 -22.44
CA ALA A 229 17.29 -8.50 -21.54
C ALA A 229 17.72 -7.03 -21.70
N ALA A 230 17.73 -6.51 -22.94
CA ALA A 230 18.12 -5.12 -23.22
C ALA A 230 17.16 -4.10 -22.57
N ALA A 231 15.85 -4.36 -22.65
CA ALA A 231 14.83 -3.50 -22.06
C ALA A 231 14.89 -3.54 -20.53
N VAL A 232 15.02 -4.74 -19.95
CA VAL A 232 15.20 -4.90 -18.50
C VAL A 232 16.46 -4.19 -18.00
N ALA A 233 17.59 -4.30 -18.72
CA ALA A 233 18.80 -3.58 -18.39
C ALA A 233 18.62 -2.05 -18.41
N ALA A 234 17.80 -1.52 -19.32
CA ALA A 234 17.47 -0.09 -19.34
C ALA A 234 16.65 0.32 -18.10
N LEU A 235 15.63 -0.46 -17.73
CA LEU A 235 14.82 -0.22 -16.54
C LEU A 235 15.67 -0.25 -15.25
N TRP A 236 16.62 -1.18 -15.14
CA TRP A 236 17.52 -1.31 -13.98
C TRP A 236 18.52 -0.16 -13.82
N ARG A 237 18.73 0.67 -14.85
CA ARG A 237 19.59 1.87 -14.77
C ARG A 237 18.87 3.10 -14.23
N LEU A 238 17.54 3.10 -14.21
CA LEU A 238 16.73 4.25 -13.79
C LEU A 238 16.95 4.68 -12.33
N PRO A 239 17.11 3.78 -11.34
CA PRO A 239 17.37 4.20 -9.96
C PRO A 239 18.60 5.10 -9.82
N ALA A 240 19.69 4.77 -10.52
CA ALA A 240 20.90 5.60 -10.54
C ALA A 240 20.65 6.97 -11.20
N ALA A 241 19.80 7.02 -12.23
CA ALA A 241 19.41 8.28 -12.86
C ALA A 241 18.56 9.15 -11.93
N VAL A 242 17.58 8.56 -11.22
CA VAL A 242 16.76 9.25 -10.20
C VAL A 242 17.63 9.82 -9.09
N ALA A 243 18.58 9.04 -8.58
CA ALA A 243 19.52 9.49 -7.55
C ALA A 243 20.36 10.70 -8.00
N ARG A 244 20.88 10.68 -9.24
CA ARG A 244 21.61 11.82 -9.81
C ARG A 244 20.71 13.06 -9.98
N ALA A 245 19.48 12.87 -10.44
CA ALA A 245 18.53 13.97 -10.61
C ALA A 245 18.14 14.60 -9.25
N ALA A 246 17.96 13.77 -8.21
CA ALA A 246 17.68 14.24 -6.86
C ALA A 246 18.85 15.06 -6.30
N ALA A 247 20.07 14.56 -6.45
CA ALA A 247 21.27 15.29 -6.03
C ALA A 247 21.42 16.64 -6.76
N ALA A 248 21.10 16.71 -8.06
CA ALA A 248 21.20 17.93 -8.85
C ALA A 248 20.24 19.05 -8.38
N VAL A 249 19.10 18.70 -7.80
CA VAL A 249 18.13 19.67 -7.26
C VAL A 249 18.30 19.93 -5.77
N GLY A 250 19.39 19.44 -5.16
CA GLY A 250 19.65 19.58 -3.74
C GLY A 250 18.67 18.82 -2.85
N ALA A 251 17.92 17.86 -3.41
CA ALA A 251 17.15 16.93 -2.59
C ALA A 251 18.16 16.03 -1.87
N ALA A 252 18.22 16.13 -0.54
CA ALA A 252 19.09 15.30 0.26
C ALA A 252 18.85 13.84 -0.13
N PRO A 253 19.91 13.05 -0.41
CA PRO A 253 19.72 11.61 -0.56
C PRO A 253 19.01 11.13 0.71
N ALA A 254 17.88 10.44 0.55
CA ALA A 254 17.24 9.77 1.69
C ALA A 254 18.37 9.00 2.39
N ALA A 255 18.57 9.29 3.69
CA ALA A 255 19.78 8.99 4.44
C ALA A 255 20.04 7.49 4.63
N GLU A 256 20.21 6.76 3.55
CA GLU A 256 20.84 5.46 3.51
C GLU A 256 22.27 5.70 3.01
N GLU A 257 23.22 5.34 3.87
CA GLU A 257 24.63 5.20 3.56
C GLU A 257 24.79 4.71 2.11
N PRO A 258 25.61 5.38 1.29
CA PRO A 258 25.84 4.95 -0.07
C PRO A 258 26.30 3.49 -0.03
N LEU A 259 25.44 2.57 -0.48
CA LEU A 259 25.78 1.17 -0.69
C LEU A 259 27.12 1.15 -1.44
N GLY A 260 28.17 0.80 -0.71
CA GLY A 260 29.54 1.15 -1.06
C GLY A 260 29.91 0.72 -2.48
N GLY A 261 30.46 1.67 -3.24
CA GLY A 261 31.33 1.40 -4.38
C GLY A 261 30.70 0.69 -5.59
N GLY A 262 29.99 1.44 -6.43
CA GLY A 262 29.84 1.15 -7.87
C GLY A 262 29.11 -0.14 -8.27
N ARG A 263 28.70 -0.98 -7.32
CA ARG A 263 27.78 -2.09 -7.58
C ARG A 263 26.40 -1.49 -7.75
N GLY A 264 25.67 -1.93 -8.78
CA GLY A 264 24.32 -1.44 -9.06
C GLY A 264 23.38 -1.67 -7.87
N PHE A 265 22.11 -1.29 -7.99
CA PHE A 265 21.07 -1.76 -7.06
C PHE A 265 21.04 -3.31 -7.10
N GLU A 266 21.85 -3.97 -6.27
CA GLU A 266 21.83 -5.41 -5.98
C GLU A 266 20.79 -5.74 -4.88
N GLY A 267 19.95 -4.76 -4.52
CA GLY A 267 18.86 -4.95 -3.56
C GLY A 267 17.66 -5.67 -4.17
N ASP A 268 16.75 -6.10 -3.28
CA ASP A 268 15.47 -6.69 -3.67
C ASP A 268 14.71 -5.75 -4.63
N VAL A 269 14.28 -6.31 -5.76
CA VAL A 269 13.38 -5.63 -6.71
C VAL A 269 12.09 -6.41 -6.76
N GLU A 270 10.99 -5.76 -6.39
CA GLU A 270 9.66 -6.33 -6.57
C GLU A 270 9.11 -5.89 -7.94
N VAL A 271 8.83 -6.87 -8.82
CA VAL A 271 8.33 -6.63 -10.17
C VAL A 271 6.87 -7.07 -10.25
N ILE A 272 5.98 -6.13 -10.54
CA ILE A 272 4.53 -6.38 -10.60
C ILE A 272 3.95 -5.84 -11.89
N VAL A 273 3.31 -6.70 -12.67
CA VAL A 273 2.41 -6.30 -13.76
C VAL A 273 1.01 -6.17 -13.17
N ARG A 274 0.34 -5.03 -13.37
CA ARG A 274 -0.99 -4.73 -12.83
C ARG A 274 -1.97 -4.44 -13.95
N ARG A 275 -3.21 -4.90 -13.76
CA ARG A 275 -4.38 -4.63 -14.59
C ARG A 275 -5.42 -3.90 -13.74
N TYR A 276 -6.00 -2.85 -14.29
CA TYR A 276 -7.07 -2.07 -13.66
C TYR A 276 -8.29 -2.08 -14.59
N VAL A 277 -9.44 -2.43 -14.04
CA VAL A 277 -10.73 -2.49 -14.75
C VAL A 277 -11.83 -1.92 -13.86
N PRO A 278 -12.92 -1.39 -14.44
CA PRO A 278 -13.99 -0.76 -13.67
C PRO A 278 -14.59 -1.67 -12.57
N GLY A 279 -14.78 -2.95 -12.88
CA GLY A 279 -15.48 -3.91 -12.01
C GLY A 279 -14.61 -4.66 -10.99
N ALA A 280 -13.35 -4.27 -10.80
CA ALA A 280 -12.47 -4.91 -9.82
C ALA A 280 -11.71 -3.87 -8.99
N ARG A 281 -10.56 -3.42 -9.50
CA ARG A 281 -9.75 -2.37 -8.90
C ARG A 281 -9.71 -1.16 -9.82
N PRO A 282 -10.69 -0.25 -9.71
CA PRO A 282 -10.82 0.83 -10.67
C PRO A 282 -9.78 1.95 -10.50
N TRP A 283 -9.20 2.18 -9.32
CA TRP A 283 -8.29 3.32 -9.07
C TRP A 283 -7.30 3.04 -7.92
N VAL A 284 -6.36 3.97 -7.71
CA VAL A 284 -5.43 3.95 -6.57
C VAL A 284 -5.42 5.34 -5.91
N PRO A 285 -5.68 5.45 -4.59
CA PRO A 285 -5.62 6.74 -3.89
C PRO A 285 -4.20 7.32 -3.89
N PHE A 286 -4.09 8.60 -3.54
CA PHE A 286 -2.78 9.22 -3.32
C PHE A 286 -1.99 8.48 -2.23
N HIS A 287 -0.76 8.11 -2.57
CA HIS A 287 0.16 7.41 -1.67
C HIS A 287 1.61 7.73 -2.02
N TYR A 288 2.49 7.37 -1.10
CA TYR A 288 3.92 7.25 -1.34
C TYR A 288 4.27 5.78 -1.45
N ASP A 289 5.20 5.46 -2.33
CA ASP A 289 5.73 4.11 -2.41
C ASP A 289 6.72 3.84 -1.29
N ARG A 290 6.80 2.55 -0.92
CA ARG A 290 7.82 2.04 0.00
C ARG A 290 9.04 1.53 -0.78
N ALA A 291 9.59 2.37 -1.65
CA ALA A 291 10.74 2.03 -2.47
C ALA A 291 11.72 3.21 -2.51
N ALA A 292 13.02 2.92 -2.57
CA ALA A 292 14.03 3.95 -2.81
C ALA A 292 13.88 4.56 -4.22
N CYS A 293 13.43 3.75 -5.17
CA CYS A 293 13.02 4.19 -6.49
C CYS A 293 11.85 3.33 -6.97
N THR A 294 10.82 3.95 -7.51
CA THR A 294 9.76 3.26 -8.25
C THR A 294 9.94 3.53 -9.73
N VAL A 295 9.86 2.48 -10.54
CA VAL A 295 9.73 2.59 -12.00
C VAL A 295 8.33 2.10 -12.39
N ASN A 296 7.60 2.89 -13.16
CA ASN A 296 6.28 2.56 -13.67
C ASN A 296 6.25 2.71 -15.19
N VAL A 297 5.97 1.63 -15.90
CA VAL A 297 5.85 1.60 -17.37
C VAL A 297 4.38 1.44 -17.76
N ALA A 298 3.90 2.29 -18.65
CA ALA A 298 2.58 2.15 -19.25
C ALA A 298 2.59 0.94 -20.20
N LEU A 299 1.72 -0.03 -19.96
CA LEU A 299 1.53 -1.18 -20.85
C LEU A 299 0.26 -1.06 -21.69
N SER A 300 -0.31 0.13 -21.78
CA SER A 300 -1.44 0.49 -22.64
C SER A 300 -1.39 2.00 -22.82
N ASP A 301 -1.77 2.50 -23.99
CA ASP A 301 -1.94 3.94 -24.20
C ASP A 301 -3.07 4.48 -23.33
N ASP A 302 -2.94 5.73 -22.86
CA ASP A 302 -3.99 6.40 -22.08
C ASP A 302 -5.30 6.55 -22.89
N GLU A 303 -5.24 6.52 -24.22
CA GLU A 303 -6.40 6.54 -25.12
C GLU A 303 -7.14 5.19 -25.20
N ALA A 304 -6.51 4.09 -24.78
CA ALA A 304 -7.09 2.74 -24.85
C ALA A 304 -8.09 2.44 -23.72
N HIS A 305 -8.23 3.34 -22.74
CA HIS A 305 -9.14 3.19 -21.61
C HIS A 305 -9.73 4.53 -21.17
N GLY A 306 -10.95 4.49 -20.64
CA GLY A 306 -11.56 5.67 -20.02
C GLY A 306 -10.97 5.87 -18.61
N GLY A 307 -10.46 7.06 -18.31
CA GLY A 307 -9.84 7.37 -17.01
C GLY A 307 -8.51 6.63 -16.80
N GLY A 308 -8.22 6.14 -15.59
CA GLY A 308 -6.95 5.43 -15.33
C GLY A 308 -5.70 6.31 -15.39
N VAL A 309 -5.86 7.63 -15.28
CA VAL A 309 -4.77 8.60 -15.47
C VAL A 309 -3.83 8.53 -14.27
N LEU A 310 -2.51 8.40 -14.53
CA LEU A 310 -1.49 8.53 -13.50
C LEU A 310 -1.39 10.00 -13.08
N LEU A 311 -1.63 10.27 -11.81
CA LEU A 311 -1.49 11.61 -11.23
C LEU A 311 -0.26 11.66 -10.34
N ALA A 312 0.42 12.80 -10.37
CA ALA A 312 1.45 13.16 -9.43
C ALA A 312 1.07 14.46 -8.72
N TYR A 313 1.58 14.67 -7.51
CA TYR A 313 1.32 15.83 -6.68
C TYR A 313 2.58 16.30 -5.97
N THR A 314 2.76 17.63 -5.93
CA THR A 314 3.72 18.31 -5.06
C THR A 314 3.08 19.56 -4.47
N ALA A 315 3.64 20.07 -3.37
CA ALA A 315 3.12 21.29 -2.76
C ALA A 315 3.25 22.51 -3.69
N ALA A 316 4.30 22.58 -4.50
CA ALA A 316 4.57 23.70 -5.41
C ALA A 316 3.70 23.64 -6.68
N ARG A 317 3.48 22.45 -7.25
CA ARG A 317 2.76 22.26 -8.52
C ARG A 317 1.27 21.94 -8.35
N GLY A 318 0.87 21.41 -7.21
CA GLY A 318 -0.43 20.77 -7.07
C GLY A 318 -0.49 19.43 -7.80
N ALA A 319 -1.69 18.94 -8.12
CA ALA A 319 -1.84 17.71 -8.88
C ALA A 319 -1.70 17.96 -10.39
N TRP A 320 -1.07 17.02 -11.09
CA TRP A 320 -1.04 17.02 -12.56
C TRP A 320 -1.11 15.59 -13.11
N ALA A 321 -1.58 15.48 -14.35
CA ALA A 321 -1.57 14.23 -15.10
C ALA A 321 -0.18 13.96 -15.67
N VAL A 322 0.32 12.75 -15.46
CA VAL A 322 1.57 12.26 -16.04
C VAL A 322 1.22 11.56 -17.35
N GLY A 323 1.25 12.31 -18.45
CA GLY A 323 0.95 11.78 -19.79
C GLY A 323 2.02 10.79 -20.26
N ARG A 324 1.58 9.63 -20.76
CA ARG A 324 2.45 8.53 -21.19
C ARG A 324 1.82 7.82 -22.39
N ARG A 325 2.66 7.33 -23.29
CA ARG A 325 2.29 6.36 -24.32
C ARG A 325 2.57 4.94 -23.87
N GLU A 326 2.00 3.96 -24.55
CA GLU A 326 2.39 2.56 -24.39
C GLU A 326 3.92 2.42 -24.52
N GLY A 327 4.53 1.73 -23.57
CA GLY A 327 5.97 1.53 -23.49
C GLY A 327 6.73 2.62 -22.76
N ASP A 328 6.13 3.80 -22.50
CA ASP A 328 6.80 4.88 -21.77
C ASP A 328 6.97 4.51 -20.28
N GLY A 329 8.19 4.67 -19.80
CA GLY A 329 8.57 4.53 -18.40
C GLY A 329 8.59 5.86 -17.67
N THR A 330 8.24 5.82 -16.38
CA THR A 330 8.45 6.91 -15.44
C THR A 330 9.21 6.40 -14.23
N ALA A 331 10.10 7.19 -13.65
CA ALA A 331 10.84 6.83 -12.45
C ALA A 331 10.87 7.97 -11.44
N HIS A 332 10.66 7.67 -10.17
CA HIS A 332 10.67 8.66 -9.09
C HIS A 332 11.21 8.08 -7.79
N GLY A 333 11.68 8.98 -6.92
CA GLY A 333 12.08 8.63 -5.55
C GLY A 333 10.87 8.43 -4.61
N PRO A 334 11.12 8.15 -3.32
CA PRO A 334 10.06 7.82 -2.34
C PRO A 334 9.13 9.00 -2.01
N CYS A 335 9.56 10.23 -2.31
CA CYS A 335 8.85 11.44 -1.89
C CYS A 335 7.81 11.95 -2.89
N LEU A 336 7.59 11.25 -4.02
CA LEU A 336 6.55 11.65 -4.96
C LEU A 336 5.19 11.10 -4.52
N LEU A 337 4.28 12.00 -4.15
CA LEU A 337 2.89 11.64 -3.90
C LEU A 337 2.18 11.42 -5.23
N HIS A 338 1.58 10.25 -5.43
CA HIS A 338 0.97 9.91 -6.71
C HIS A 338 -0.25 9.01 -6.54
N ALA A 339 -1.11 8.98 -7.57
CA ALA A 339 -2.39 8.28 -7.59
C ALA A 339 -2.73 7.80 -9.00
N VAL A 340 -3.77 6.98 -9.14
CA VAL A 340 -4.34 6.60 -10.44
C VAL A 340 -5.84 6.86 -10.40
N THR A 341 -6.39 7.62 -11.36
CA THR A 341 -7.83 7.89 -11.41
C THR A 341 -8.64 6.65 -11.77
N ARG A 342 -9.94 6.70 -11.54
CA ARG A 342 -10.90 5.64 -11.85
C ARG A 342 -10.87 5.30 -13.33
N VAL A 343 -10.61 4.02 -13.62
CA VAL A 343 -10.88 3.42 -14.92
C VAL A 343 -12.39 3.29 -15.05
N THR A 344 -12.95 3.89 -16.10
CA THR A 344 -14.39 3.90 -16.40
C THR A 344 -14.75 3.03 -17.61
N ALA A 345 -13.78 2.76 -18.49
CA ALA A 345 -13.94 1.88 -19.65
C ALA A 345 -12.61 1.21 -20.01
N GLY A 346 -12.67 0.03 -20.64
CA GLY A 346 -11.49 -0.72 -21.04
C GLY A 346 -10.68 -1.28 -19.86
N ALA A 347 -9.39 -1.53 -20.11
CA ALA A 347 -8.46 -2.04 -19.12
C ALA A 347 -7.14 -1.28 -19.21
N ARG A 348 -6.65 -0.80 -18.06
CA ARG A 348 -5.33 -0.15 -17.95
C ARG A 348 -4.32 -1.16 -17.44
N TYR A 349 -3.17 -1.23 -18.12
CA TYR A 349 -2.08 -2.10 -17.73
C TYR A 349 -0.83 -1.30 -17.38
N SER A 350 -0.09 -1.74 -16.35
CA SER A 350 1.19 -1.12 -15.99
C SER A 350 2.15 -2.14 -15.41
N LEU A 351 3.42 -2.03 -15.76
CA LEU A 351 4.53 -2.72 -15.10
C LEU A 351 5.12 -1.78 -14.04
N VAL A 352 5.27 -2.26 -12.81
CA VAL A 352 5.82 -1.48 -11.69
C VAL A 352 6.99 -2.24 -11.07
N LEU A 353 8.11 -1.57 -10.89
CA LEU A 353 9.30 -2.09 -10.22
C LEU A 353 9.58 -1.24 -8.99
N PHE A 354 9.65 -1.88 -7.83
CA PHE A 354 10.02 -1.24 -6.57
C PHE A 354 11.46 -1.63 -6.21
N PHE A 355 12.38 -0.66 -6.30
CA PHE A 355 13.78 -0.86 -5.94
C PHE A 355 14.03 -0.44 -4.49
N GLY A 356 14.60 -1.32 -3.69
CA GLY A 356 15.02 -1.04 -2.31
C GLY A 356 14.69 -2.17 -1.34
N PRO A 357 15.25 -2.14 -0.12
CA PRO A 357 15.07 -3.22 0.84
C PRO A 357 13.58 -3.41 1.18
N ARG A 358 13.10 -4.65 1.17
CA ARG A 358 11.78 -5.00 1.73
C ARG A 358 11.83 -4.74 3.23
N ARG A 359 11.45 -3.54 3.67
CA ARG A 359 11.34 -3.18 5.09
C ARG A 359 10.24 -4.03 5.73
N GLY A 360 10.59 -5.22 6.19
CA GLY A 360 9.65 -6.21 6.73
C GLY A 360 10.19 -7.64 6.79
N GLY A 361 11.28 -7.96 6.08
CA GLY A 361 12.04 -9.17 6.35
C GLY A 361 12.82 -9.00 7.65
N ALA A 362 12.20 -9.30 8.79
CA ALA A 362 12.94 -9.62 10.00
C ALA A 362 13.76 -10.88 9.67
N GLY A 363 14.94 -10.68 9.09
CA GLY A 363 15.92 -11.73 8.91
C GLY A 363 16.27 -12.26 10.28
N GLY A 364 15.59 -13.34 10.69
CA GLY A 364 16.20 -14.34 11.54
C GLY A 364 17.39 -14.89 10.76
N GLY A 365 18.52 -14.20 10.86
CA GLY A 365 19.80 -14.72 10.43
C GLY A 365 20.14 -15.90 11.33
N GLY A 366 20.14 -17.10 10.75
CA GLY A 366 20.79 -18.27 11.32
C GLY A 366 22.29 -18.23 11.15
#